data_AF-A0A379PLQ2-F1
#
_entry.id   AF-A0A379PLQ2-F1
#
_cell.length_a   1.000
_cell.length_b   1.000
_cell.length_c   1.000
_cell.angle_alpha   90.00
_cell.angle_beta   90.00
_cell.angle_gamma   90.00
#
_symmetry.space_group_name_H-M   'P 1'
#
loop_
_entity.id
_entity.type
_entity.pdbx_description
1 polymer ?
#
loop_
_entity_poly.entity_id
_entity_poly.type
_entity_poly.pdbx_seq_one_letter_code
_entity_poly.pdbx_strand_id
1 'polypeptide(L)'
;MKFALAPLIGAALLGLCAVASAQQGPRSLHVTGHIQGYSCMMLNLTNEQMLVFENLPPIRDQPSPTAKQIGVASETVIVATPRRQEGNFIQVLHMNGQPGWLEADKVKPWRSANNPNAHCTPAMMSNGRPGFDYTRPAG
;
A
#
# COMPACT_ATOMS: atom_id res chain seq x y z
N MET A 1 -43.05 28.77 -68.95
CA MET A 1 -44.18 28.02 -68.33
C MET A 1 -44.04 26.55 -68.67
N LYS A 2 -43.73 25.69 -67.68
CA LYS A 2 -44.21 24.30 -67.55
C LYS A 2 -43.64 23.71 -66.25
N PHE A 3 -44.55 23.36 -65.35
CA PHE A 3 -44.32 22.60 -64.13
C PHE A 3 -44.41 21.08 -64.42
N ALA A 4 -43.64 20.28 -63.69
CA ALA A 4 -43.93 18.89 -63.30
C ALA A 4 -43.01 18.58 -62.08
N LEU A 5 -43.51 18.39 -60.85
CA LEU A 5 -43.97 17.13 -60.20
C LEU A 5 -42.98 15.96 -60.42
N ALA A 6 -42.49 15.20 -59.43
CA ALA A 6 -42.92 14.90 -58.06
C ALA A 6 -41.75 14.19 -57.28
N PRO A 7 -41.92 13.74 -56.02
CA PRO A 7 -40.88 13.64 -54.98
C PRO A 7 -40.25 12.24 -54.82
N LEU A 8 -39.13 12.16 -54.09
CA LEU A 8 -38.72 10.94 -53.40
C LEU A 8 -38.19 11.24 -51.99
N ILE A 9 -38.86 10.60 -51.03
CA ILE A 9 -38.59 10.56 -49.61
C ILE A 9 -37.28 9.79 -49.38
N GLY A 10 -36.30 10.43 -48.74
CA GLY A 10 -35.07 9.78 -48.28
C GLY A 10 -34.93 9.92 -46.77
N ALA A 11 -35.36 8.89 -46.03
CA ALA A 11 -35.15 8.80 -44.59
C ALA A 11 -33.66 8.59 -44.30
N ALA A 12 -32.99 9.60 -43.75
CA ALA A 12 -31.62 9.48 -43.24
C ALA A 12 -31.67 9.06 -41.76
N LEU A 13 -31.31 7.80 -41.52
CA LEU A 13 -31.16 7.18 -40.20
C LEU A 13 -30.13 7.94 -39.35
N LEU A 14 -30.57 8.50 -38.22
CA LEU A 14 -29.71 8.94 -37.13
C LEU A 14 -29.13 7.71 -36.43
N GLY A 15 -27.94 7.29 -36.83
CA GLY A 15 -27.17 6.25 -36.15
C GLY A 15 -26.63 6.78 -34.81
N LEU A 16 -27.33 6.49 -33.71
CA LEU A 16 -26.78 6.65 -32.37
C LEU A 16 -25.61 5.67 -32.17
N CYS A 17 -24.38 6.15 -32.32
CA CYS A 17 -23.21 5.43 -31.82
C CYS A 17 -23.23 5.52 -30.29
N ALA A 18 -23.78 4.49 -29.64
CA ALA A 18 -23.64 4.32 -28.19
C ALA A 18 -22.15 4.07 -27.89
N VAL A 19 -21.45 5.11 -27.41
CA VAL A 19 -20.14 4.95 -26.78
C VAL A 19 -20.36 4.23 -25.45
N ALA A 20 -20.19 2.90 -25.48
CA ALA A 20 -20.10 2.12 -24.26
C ALA A 20 -18.80 2.48 -23.55
N SER A 21 -18.86 3.43 -22.62
CA SER A 21 -17.80 3.67 -21.66
C SER A 21 -17.62 2.42 -20.81
N ALA A 22 -16.64 1.58 -21.15
CA ALA A 22 -16.18 0.53 -20.27
C ALA A 22 -15.64 1.19 -19.00
N GLN A 23 -16.46 1.24 -17.95
CA GLN A 23 -16.00 1.61 -16.61
C GLN A 23 -14.96 0.58 -16.19
N GLN A 24 -13.68 0.94 -16.35
CA GLN A 24 -12.60 0.26 -15.65
C GLN A 24 -12.88 0.45 -14.17
N GLY A 25 -13.40 -0.59 -13.52
CA GLY A 25 -13.52 -0.62 -12.07
C GLY A 25 -12.18 -0.29 -11.42
N PRO A 26 -12.16 0.19 -10.16
CA PRO A 26 -10.92 0.52 -9.48
C PRO A 26 -9.97 -0.67 -9.54
N ARG A 27 -8.80 -0.49 -10.17
CA ARG A 27 -7.78 -1.54 -10.26
C ARG A 27 -7.40 -1.94 -8.83
N SER A 28 -7.48 -3.22 -8.51
CA SER A 28 -7.07 -3.72 -7.20
C SER A 28 -5.60 -3.42 -6.96
N LEU A 29 -5.28 -3.01 -5.73
CA LEU A 29 -3.89 -2.83 -5.30
C LEU A 29 -3.18 -4.19 -5.38
N HIS A 30 -2.06 -4.26 -6.10
CA HIS A 30 -1.28 -5.48 -6.28
C HIS A 30 0.22 -5.17 -6.21
N VAL A 31 1.00 -6.21 -5.92
CA VAL A 31 2.46 -6.14 -5.84
C VAL A 31 3.05 -5.92 -7.23
N THR A 32 3.96 -4.96 -7.37
CA THR A 32 4.74 -4.71 -8.59
C THR A 32 6.21 -5.11 -8.46
N GLY A 33 6.69 -5.34 -7.23
CA GLY A 33 8.01 -5.88 -6.95
C GLY A 33 8.34 -5.89 -5.46
N HIS A 34 9.32 -6.70 -5.05
CA HIS A 34 9.77 -6.76 -3.65
C HIS A 34 10.87 -5.74 -3.37
N ILE A 35 10.80 -5.09 -2.19
CA ILE A 35 11.79 -4.10 -1.75
C ILE A 35 12.98 -4.83 -1.13
N GLN A 36 14.12 -4.79 -1.80
CA GLN A 36 15.35 -5.44 -1.34
C GLN A 36 15.97 -4.72 -0.16
N GLY A 37 16.67 -5.45 0.72
CA GLY A 37 17.33 -4.89 1.89
C GLY A 37 16.39 -4.49 3.03
N TYR A 38 15.18 -5.05 3.06
CA TYR A 38 14.21 -4.87 4.13
C TYR A 38 13.51 -6.18 4.49
N SER A 39 13.00 -6.26 5.71
CA SER A 39 12.20 -7.38 6.23
C SER A 39 10.95 -6.88 6.95
N CYS A 40 9.88 -7.69 6.97
CA CYS A 40 8.73 -7.39 7.80
C CYS A 40 9.00 -7.68 9.28
N MET A 41 8.62 -6.73 10.12
CA MET A 41 8.41 -6.90 11.56
C MET A 41 6.95 -6.54 11.87
N MET A 42 6.49 -6.81 13.09
CA MET A 42 5.18 -6.35 13.56
C MET A 42 5.31 -5.59 14.87
N LEU A 43 4.32 -4.74 15.19
CA LEU A 43 4.29 -4.04 16.46
C LEU A 43 4.23 -5.03 17.62
N ASN A 44 4.96 -4.69 18.67
CA ASN A 44 4.90 -5.38 19.95
C ASN A 44 3.75 -4.84 20.81
N LEU A 45 2.54 -4.89 20.25
CA LEU A 45 1.29 -4.47 20.87
C LEU A 45 0.26 -5.60 20.74
N THR A 46 -0.77 -5.60 21.61
CA THR A 46 -1.97 -6.42 21.41
C THR A 46 -2.89 -5.77 20.38
N ASN A 47 -3.87 -6.53 19.86
CA ASN A 47 -4.85 -5.99 18.93
C ASN A 47 -5.64 -4.83 19.54
N GLU A 48 -6.01 -4.93 20.81
CA GLU A 48 -6.74 -3.90 21.55
C GLU A 48 -5.90 -2.64 21.72
N GLN A 49 -4.60 -2.79 21.98
CA GLN A 49 -3.68 -1.65 22.09
C GLN A 49 -3.54 -0.92 20.75
N MET A 50 -3.50 -1.65 19.63
CA MET A 50 -3.37 -1.05 18.29
C MET A 50 -4.61 -0.26 17.84
N LEU A 51 -5.78 -0.47 18.47
CA LEU A 51 -6.99 0.31 18.19
C LEU A 51 -6.92 1.74 18.75
N VAL A 52 -6.03 1.99 19.71
CA VAL A 52 -5.83 3.30 20.33
C VAL A 52 -4.65 3.97 19.63
N PHE A 53 -4.93 5.04 18.88
CA PHE A 53 -3.94 5.71 18.03
C PHE A 53 -2.72 6.21 18.84
N GLU A 54 -2.96 6.66 20.08
CA GLU A 54 -1.94 7.15 21.01
C GLU A 54 -0.94 6.06 21.44
N ASN A 55 -1.29 4.79 21.29
CA ASN A 55 -0.38 3.68 21.57
C ASN A 55 0.56 3.37 20.40
N LEU A 56 0.27 3.90 19.19
CA LEU A 56 1.08 3.60 18.02
C LEU A 56 2.44 4.30 18.13
N PRO A 57 3.55 3.55 18.06
CA PRO A 57 4.88 4.13 18.20
C PRO A 57 5.16 5.19 17.14
N PRO A 58 5.76 6.33 17.51
CA PRO A 58 6.16 7.35 16.55
C PRO A 58 7.34 6.86 15.70
N ILE A 59 7.30 7.18 14.41
CA ILE A 59 8.48 7.11 13.53
C ILE A 59 9.11 8.50 13.52
N ARG A 60 10.42 8.56 13.74
CA ARG A 60 11.18 9.80 13.92
C ARG A 60 12.17 10.03 12.77
N ASP A 61 12.53 11.28 12.53
CA ASP A 61 13.53 11.64 11.51
C ASP A 61 14.98 11.38 11.92
N GLN A 62 15.25 11.22 13.22
CA GLN A 62 16.56 10.90 13.80
C GLN A 62 16.42 9.81 14.89
N PRO A 63 17.49 9.05 15.22
CA PRO A 63 17.49 8.01 16.24
C PRO A 63 17.56 8.60 17.66
N SER A 64 16.56 9.38 18.03
CA SER A 64 16.49 10.06 19.33
C SER A 64 15.04 10.17 19.83
N PRO A 65 14.78 10.02 21.14
CA PRO A 65 13.42 10.13 21.70
C PRO A 65 12.83 11.55 21.61
N THR A 66 13.66 12.57 21.37
CA THR A 66 13.22 13.97 21.21
C THR A 66 13.18 14.41 19.75
N ALA A 67 13.54 13.53 18.81
CA ALA A 67 13.51 13.82 17.39
C ALA A 67 12.08 14.01 16.88
N LYS A 68 11.97 14.78 15.78
CA LYS A 68 10.67 15.12 15.19
C LYS A 68 9.97 13.85 14.73
N GLN A 69 8.70 13.72 15.10
CA GLN A 69 7.83 12.68 14.58
C GLN A 69 7.47 12.97 13.11
N ILE A 70 7.72 12.01 12.23
CA ILE A 70 7.41 12.07 10.80
C ILE A 70 6.30 11.09 10.38
N GLY A 71 5.86 10.24 11.31
CA GLY A 71 4.75 9.31 11.10
C GLY A 71 4.48 8.49 12.35
N VAL A 72 3.56 7.54 12.21
CA VAL A 72 3.31 6.48 13.21
C VAL A 72 3.53 5.13 12.55
N ALA A 73 4.02 4.16 13.30
CA ALA A 73 4.20 2.82 12.80
C ALA A 73 2.84 2.10 12.65
N SER A 74 2.65 1.43 11.52
CA SER A 74 1.53 0.50 11.29
C SER A 74 1.77 -0.86 11.94
N GLU A 75 0.74 -1.69 12.05
CA GLU A 75 0.80 -3.06 12.60
C GLU A 75 2.00 -3.86 12.05
N THR A 76 2.19 -3.85 10.74
CA THR A 76 3.39 -4.41 10.08
C THR A 76 4.35 -3.27 9.74
N VAL A 77 5.63 -3.47 10.02
CA VAL A 77 6.70 -2.48 9.89
C VAL A 77 7.77 -2.99 8.92
N ILE A 78 8.19 -2.14 7.99
CA ILE A 78 9.28 -2.43 7.05
C ILE A 78 10.60 -2.01 7.70
N VAL A 79 11.44 -2.97 8.09
CA VAL A 79 12.71 -2.73 8.81
C VAL A 79 13.89 -3.01 7.90
N ALA A 80 14.90 -2.14 7.91
CA ALA A 80 16.12 -2.32 7.10
C ALA A 80 16.84 -3.64 7.47
N THR A 81 17.37 -4.33 6.47
CA THR A 81 18.11 -5.60 6.59
C THR A 81 19.41 -5.53 5.75
N PRO A 82 20.61 -5.68 6.36
CA PRO A 82 20.85 -5.96 7.78
C PRO A 82 20.34 -4.83 8.67
N ARG A 83 19.95 -5.19 9.91
CA ARG A 83 19.38 -4.24 10.87
C ARG A 83 20.37 -3.10 11.12
N ARG A 84 20.00 -1.90 10.69
CA ARG A 84 20.72 -0.67 11.02
C ARG A 84 20.18 -0.13 12.33
N GLN A 85 21.05 -0.06 13.34
CA GLN A 85 20.69 0.32 14.69
C GLN A 85 21.63 1.41 15.21
N GLU A 86 21.04 2.45 15.80
CA GLU A 86 21.74 3.54 16.46
C GLU A 86 21.14 3.69 17.86
N GLY A 87 21.92 3.31 18.87
CA GLY A 87 21.40 3.16 20.24
C GLY A 87 20.22 2.20 20.30
N ASN A 88 19.07 2.71 20.78
CA ASN A 88 17.82 1.95 20.90
C ASN A 88 16.90 2.09 19.69
N PHE A 89 17.34 2.74 18.60
CA PHE A 89 16.53 2.97 17.42
C PHE A 89 16.98 2.11 16.25
N ILE A 90 16.03 1.65 15.45
CA ILE A 90 16.26 0.91 14.21
C ILE A 90 15.75 1.70 13.01
N GLN A 91 16.43 1.56 11.88
CA GLN A 91 15.99 2.17 10.64
C GLN A 91 14.79 1.41 10.06
N VAL A 92 13.73 2.16 9.72
CA VAL A 92 12.50 1.66 9.10
C VAL A 92 12.21 2.43 7.81
N LEU A 93 11.37 1.84 6.95
CA LEU A 93 10.79 2.53 5.79
C LEU A 93 9.34 2.85 6.10
N HIS A 94 9.00 4.14 6.12
CA HIS A 94 7.62 4.58 6.30
C HIS A 94 6.79 4.30 5.04
N MET A 95 5.47 4.20 5.18
CA MET A 95 4.55 3.87 4.07
C MET A 95 4.46 4.95 2.98
N ASN A 96 5.09 6.11 3.19
CA ASN A 96 5.30 7.14 2.18
C ASN A 96 6.64 6.99 1.41
N GLY A 97 7.44 5.95 1.71
CA GLY A 97 8.74 5.69 1.09
C GLY A 97 9.92 6.41 1.72
N GLN A 98 9.71 7.23 2.77
CA GLN A 98 10.80 7.90 3.48
C GLN A 98 11.41 6.99 4.55
N PRO A 99 12.75 6.95 4.70
CA PRO A 99 13.38 6.29 5.83
C PRO A 99 13.09 7.05 7.13
N GLY A 100 13.04 6.33 8.24
CA GLY A 100 12.88 6.90 9.58
C GLY A 100 13.43 5.97 10.66
N TRP A 101 13.20 6.35 11.90
CA TRP A 101 13.72 5.66 13.08
C TRP A 101 12.59 5.28 14.03
N LEU A 102 12.63 4.04 14.51
CA LEU A 102 11.66 3.47 15.44
C LEU A 102 12.42 2.84 16.62
N GLU A 103 11.88 2.97 17.83
CA GLU A 103 12.44 2.28 18.99
C GLU A 103 12.41 0.75 18.80
N ALA A 104 13.54 0.09 19.03
CA ALA A 104 13.76 -1.31 18.67
C ALA A 104 12.86 -2.29 19.45
N ASP A 105 12.48 -1.94 20.68
CA ASP A 105 11.62 -2.72 21.57
C ASP A 105 10.13 -2.72 21.15
N LYS A 106 9.75 -1.80 20.26
CA LYS A 106 8.37 -1.65 19.76
C LYS A 106 8.02 -2.65 18.67
N VAL A 107 8.98 -3.45 18.22
CA VAL A 107 8.76 -4.43 17.16
C VAL A 107 9.23 -5.83 17.56
N LYS A 108 8.55 -6.82 17.03
CA LYS A 108 8.89 -8.24 17.13
C LYS A 108 8.88 -8.89 15.73
N PRO A 109 9.52 -10.07 15.55
CA PRO A 109 9.44 -10.79 14.30
C PRO A 109 7.99 -10.94 13.85
N TRP A 110 7.72 -10.62 12.57
CA TRP A 110 6.37 -10.75 12.03
C TRP A 110 5.93 -12.20 12.03
N ARG A 111 4.68 -12.46 12.44
CA ARG A 111 4.00 -13.75 12.34
C ARG A 111 2.52 -13.53 12.08
N SER A 112 1.90 -14.38 11.25
CA SER A 112 0.45 -14.36 11.08
C SER A 112 -0.23 -15.16 12.20
N ALA A 113 -1.25 -14.57 12.81
CA ALA A 113 -2.08 -15.24 13.81
C ALA A 113 -2.92 -16.39 13.20
N ASN A 114 -3.29 -16.28 11.92
CA ASN A 114 -4.20 -17.19 11.26
C ASN A 114 -3.51 -18.26 10.40
N ASN A 115 -2.22 -18.09 10.10
CA ASN A 115 -1.43 -19.06 9.33
C ASN A 115 0.07 -18.97 9.67
N PRO A 116 0.61 -19.88 10.51
CA PRO A 116 2.02 -19.87 10.89
C PRO A 116 3.02 -19.99 9.72
N ASN A 117 2.59 -20.53 8.58
CA ASN A 117 3.41 -20.70 7.38
C ASN A 117 3.31 -19.50 6.42
N ALA A 118 2.48 -18.50 6.72
CA ALA A 118 2.46 -17.29 5.91
C ALA A 118 3.78 -16.54 6.03
N HIS A 119 4.18 -15.88 4.94
CA HIS A 119 5.35 -15.02 4.89
C HIS A 119 4.91 -13.59 4.58
N CYS A 120 5.66 -12.62 5.09
CA CYS A 120 5.52 -11.22 4.75
C CYS A 120 6.81 -10.73 4.09
N THR A 121 6.68 -10.16 2.90
CA THR A 121 7.80 -9.53 2.17
C THR A 121 7.46 -8.06 1.89
N PRO A 122 8.32 -7.10 2.25
CA PRO A 122 8.13 -5.71 1.86
C PRO A 122 8.06 -5.56 0.33
N ALA A 123 7.09 -4.80 -0.17
CA ALA A 123 6.80 -4.71 -1.60
C ALA A 123 6.47 -3.29 -2.04
N MET A 124 6.75 -2.98 -3.31
CA MET A 124 6.13 -1.85 -4.00
C MET A 124 4.77 -2.29 -4.53
N MET A 125 3.78 -1.42 -4.37
CA MET A 125 2.41 -1.66 -4.83
C MET A 125 2.13 -0.90 -6.12
N SER A 126 1.05 -1.27 -6.82
CA SER A 126 0.61 -0.66 -8.09
C SER A 126 0.25 0.82 -8.01
N ASN A 127 0.13 1.39 -6.81
CA ASN A 127 -0.03 2.83 -6.57
C ASN A 127 1.31 3.57 -6.37
N GLY A 128 2.45 2.89 -6.55
CA GLY A 128 3.78 3.46 -6.37
C GLY A 128 4.20 3.67 -4.93
N ARG A 129 3.47 3.13 -3.94
CA ARG A 129 3.82 3.22 -2.51
C ARG A 129 4.33 1.88 -1.96
N PRO A 130 5.14 1.91 -0.89
CA PRO A 130 5.45 0.70 -0.13
C PRO A 130 4.19 -0.01 0.38
N GLY A 131 4.32 -1.31 0.57
CA GLY A 131 3.28 -2.24 0.97
C GLY A 131 3.88 -3.57 1.39
N PHE A 132 3.02 -4.59 1.44
CA PHE A 132 3.38 -5.93 1.91
C PHE A 132 2.82 -6.97 0.96
N ASP A 133 3.66 -7.93 0.59
CA ASP A 133 3.24 -9.16 -0.05
C ASP A 133 3.08 -10.25 1.01
N TYR A 134 1.84 -10.67 1.26
CA TYR A 134 1.51 -11.74 2.18
C TYR A 134 1.30 -13.03 1.40
N THR A 135 2.37 -13.81 1.26
CA THR A 135 2.32 -15.09 0.55
C THR A 135 1.97 -16.22 1.52
N ARG A 136 1.20 -17.18 1.03
CA ARG A 136 0.96 -18.45 1.71
C ARG A 136 1.54 -19.56 0.83
N PRO A 137 2.39 -20.44 1.36
CA PRO A 137 2.76 -21.65 0.65
C PRO A 137 1.50 -22.41 0.24
N ALA A 138 1.47 -22.96 -0.97
CA ALA A 138 0.45 -23.93 -1.33
C ALA A 138 0.60 -25.12 -0.37
N GLY A 139 -0.49 -25.48 0.31
CA GLY A 139 -0.54 -26.63 1.22
C GLY A 139 -0.49 -27.96 0.48
#